data_AF-A0A0D2WPM1-F1
#
_entry.id   AF-A0A0D2WPM1-F1
#
_cell.length_a   1.000
_cell.length_b   1.000
_cell.length_c   1.000
_cell.angle_alpha   90.00
_cell.angle_beta   90.00
_cell.angle_gamma   90.00
#
_symmetry.space_group_name_H-M   'P 1'
#
loop_
_entity.id
_entity.type
_entity.pdbx_description
1 polymer ?
#
loop_
_entity_poly.entity_id
_entity_poly.type
_entity_poly.pdbx_seq_one_letter_code
_entity_poly.pdbx_strand_id
1 'polypeptide(L)'
;MQAESAMSVSDWTVNQVVEWVQALDLDVDVSELFLKHGMNGFALLRLSAAHLTEMGIRVGGKKKSRLLTEVYRLRIAEELRQVRSLQKDQPPTAIRSQ
;
A
#
# COMPACT_ATOMS: atom_id res chain seq x y z
N MET A 1 -17.91 -13.55 -8.31
CA MET A 1 -17.78 -12.11 -8.52
C MET A 1 -16.28 -11.80 -8.59
N GLN A 2 -15.69 -11.87 -9.79
CA GLN A 2 -14.27 -11.55 -9.99
C GLN A 2 -14.18 -10.08 -10.38
N ALA A 3 -13.63 -9.26 -9.50
CA ALA A 3 -13.18 -7.92 -9.80
C ALA A 3 -11.73 -7.78 -9.30
N GLU A 4 -10.80 -8.50 -9.94
CA GLU A 4 -9.38 -8.12 -9.91
C GLU A 4 -9.19 -6.88 -10.79
N SER A 5 -9.83 -5.78 -10.42
CA SER A 5 -9.48 -4.43 -10.88
C SER A 5 -9.29 -3.55 -9.67
N ALA A 6 -8.54 -4.08 -8.69
CA ALA A 6 -8.01 -3.24 -7.63
C ALA A 6 -6.91 -2.39 -8.29
N MET A 7 -7.24 -1.11 -8.53
CA MET A 7 -6.31 -0.04 -8.88
C MET A 7 -5.00 -0.22 -8.11
N SER A 8 -3.86 -0.06 -8.80
CA SER A 8 -2.54 -0.18 -8.16
C SER A 8 -2.48 0.77 -6.97
N VAL A 9 -1.84 0.31 -5.90
CA VAL A 9 -1.62 1.18 -4.74
C VAL A 9 -0.82 2.42 -5.16
N SER A 10 0.07 2.35 -6.16
CA SER A 10 0.80 3.54 -6.62
C SER A 10 -0.11 4.68 -7.09
N ASP A 11 -1.31 4.34 -7.57
CA ASP A 11 -2.26 5.28 -8.16
C ASP A 11 -3.28 5.80 -7.13
N TRP A 12 -3.20 5.34 -5.87
CA TRP A 12 -4.11 5.80 -4.84
C TRP A 12 -3.93 7.30 -4.57
N THR A 13 -5.05 8.00 -4.60
CA THR A 13 -5.18 9.38 -4.14
C THR A 13 -4.98 9.48 -2.63
N VAL A 14 -4.76 10.69 -2.12
CA VAL A 14 -4.68 10.96 -0.67
C VAL A 14 -5.94 10.46 0.05
N ASN A 15 -7.12 10.66 -0.53
CA ASN A 15 -8.39 10.24 0.08
C ASN A 15 -8.47 8.71 0.20
N GLN A 16 -8.07 7.97 -0.83
CA GLN A 16 -8.05 6.50 -0.77
C GLN A 16 -7.05 5.97 0.26
N VAL A 17 -5.91 6.65 0.43
CA VAL A 17 -4.96 6.32 1.49
C VAL A 17 -5.56 6.60 2.88
N VAL A 18 -6.24 7.72 3.06
CA VAL A 18 -6.91 8.08 4.32
C VAL A 18 -8.01 7.07 4.66
N GLU A 19 -8.86 6.69 3.70
CA GLU A 19 -9.87 5.64 3.85
C GLU A 19 -9.24 4.31 4.25
N TRP A 20 -8.13 3.93 3.61
CA TRP A 20 -7.38 2.73 3.97
C TRP A 20 -6.88 2.77 5.42
N VAL A 21 -6.30 3.90 5.86
CA VAL A 21 -5.83 4.07 7.25
C VAL A 21 -6.99 4.01 8.25
N GLN A 22 -8.13 4.63 7.93
CA GLN A 22 -9.33 4.60 8.78
C GLN A 22 -9.87 3.17 8.92
N ALA A 23 -9.85 2.38 7.84
CA ALA A 23 -10.25 0.97 7.88
C ALA A 23 -9.33 0.09 8.72
N LEU A 24 -8.10 0.53 9.01
CA LEU A 24 -7.21 -0.15 9.95
C LEU A 24 -7.68 0.00 11.39
N ASP A 25 -8.71 0.81 11.70
CA ASP A 25 -9.13 1.09 13.08
C ASP A 25 -7.93 1.51 13.95
N LEU A 26 -7.08 2.36 13.36
CA LEU A 26 -6.06 3.10 14.06
C LEU A 26 -6.70 4.40 14.56
N ASP A 27 -6.10 4.98 15.60
CA ASP A 27 -6.60 6.21 16.21
C ASP A 27 -6.82 7.32 15.16
N VAL A 28 -7.86 8.15 15.36
CA VAL A 28 -8.33 9.14 14.38
C VAL A 28 -7.19 10.06 13.92
N ASP A 29 -6.30 10.42 14.85
CA ASP A 29 -5.10 11.24 14.64
C ASP A 29 -4.21 10.74 13.48
N VAL A 30 -4.12 9.42 13.24
CA VAL A 30 -3.24 8.88 12.20
C VAL A 30 -3.76 9.22 10.81
N SER A 31 -5.07 9.14 10.62
CA SER A 31 -5.71 9.46 9.34
C SER A 31 -5.60 10.95 9.02
N GLU A 32 -5.73 11.82 10.03
CA GLU A 32 -5.53 13.26 9.91
C GLU A 32 -4.08 13.62 9.57
N LEU A 33 -3.11 12.93 10.17
CA LEU A 33 -1.69 13.13 9.83
C LEU A 33 -1.41 12.76 8.37
N PHE A 34 -1.96 11.64 7.89
CA PHE A 34 -1.78 11.22 6.50
C PHE A 34 -2.42 12.21 5.52
N LEU A 35 -3.60 12.73 5.86
CA LEU A 35 -4.27 13.79 5.09
C LEU A 35 -3.43 15.08 5.07
N LYS A 36 -2.99 15.54 6.25
CA LYS A 36 -2.20 16.77 6.41
C LYS A 36 -0.88 16.73 5.66
N HIS A 37 -0.22 15.57 5.62
CA HIS A 37 1.04 15.38 4.89
C HIS A 37 0.85 15.06 3.41
N GLY A 38 -0.39 15.00 2.90
CA GLY A 38 -0.67 14.72 1.49
C GLY A 38 -0.20 13.33 1.07
N MET A 39 -0.31 12.34 1.97
CA MET A 39 0.19 10.99 1.74
C MET A 39 -0.63 10.29 0.65
N ASN A 40 -0.07 10.17 -0.55
CA ASN A 40 -0.65 9.39 -1.65
C ASN A 40 -0.09 7.96 -1.69
N GLY A 41 -0.64 7.14 -2.57
CA GLY A 41 -0.27 5.74 -2.71
C GLY A 41 1.20 5.48 -3.02
N PHE A 42 1.78 6.29 -3.92
CA PHE A 42 3.21 6.25 -4.21
C PHE A 42 4.08 6.53 -2.97
N ALA A 43 3.73 7.56 -2.18
CA ALA A 43 4.43 7.89 -0.94
C ALA A 43 4.24 6.80 0.13
N LEU A 44 3.04 6.21 0.23
CA LEU A 44 2.72 5.12 1.15
C LEU A 44 3.62 3.89 0.92
N LEU A 45 3.83 3.52 -0.35
CA LEU A 45 4.72 2.42 -0.73
C LEU A 45 6.20 2.67 -0.35
N ARG A 46 6.58 3.91 -0.06
CA ARG A 46 7.93 4.30 0.37
C ARG A 46 8.02 4.72 1.84
N LEU A 47 6.89 4.68 2.56
CA LEU A 47 6.80 5.09 3.96
C LEU A 47 7.75 4.28 4.86
N SER A 48 8.61 4.97 5.62
CA SER A 48 9.55 4.32 6.54
C SER A 48 9.14 4.57 7.98
N ALA A 49 9.74 3.81 8.90
CA ALA A 49 9.60 4.08 10.33
C ALA A 49 10.10 5.50 10.70
N ALA A 50 11.08 6.05 9.97
CA ALA A 50 11.58 7.40 10.18
C ALA A 50 10.53 8.45 9.78
N HIS A 51 9.90 8.30 8.61
CA HIS A 51 8.83 9.20 8.15
C HIS A 51 7.65 9.24 9.14
N LEU A 52 7.29 8.09 9.73
CA LEU A 52 6.26 8.05 10.78
C LEU A 52 6.67 8.88 12.00
N THR A 53 7.93 8.81 12.43
CA THR A 53 8.43 9.64 13.54
C THR A 53 8.38 11.12 13.21
N GLU A 54 8.77 11.50 11.98
CA GLU A 54 8.75 12.89 11.50
C GLU A 54 7.33 13.45 11.40
N MET A 55 6.34 12.61 11.07
CA MET A 55 4.91 12.97 11.13
C MET A 55 4.36 13.05 12.57
N GLY A 56 5.18 12.80 13.60
CA GLY A 56 4.75 12.83 15.00
C GLY A 56 4.19 11.52 15.54
N ILE A 57 4.21 10.43 14.75
CA ILE A 57 3.81 9.09 15.21
C ILE A 57 4.98 8.47 15.99
N ARG A 58 4.87 8.54 17.32
CA ARG A 58 5.95 8.20 18.27
C ARG A 58 6.56 6.81 18.05
N VAL A 59 7.88 6.74 18.22
CA VAL A 59 8.70 5.51 18.21
C VAL A 59 8.30 4.60 19.39
N GLY A 60 8.16 3.30 19.16
CA GLY A 60 7.89 2.30 20.20
C GLY A 60 6.41 2.07 20.55
N GLY A 61 5.47 2.80 19.93
CA GLY A 61 4.03 2.58 20.15
C GLY A 61 3.46 1.39 19.37
N LYS A 62 2.52 0.64 19.98
CA LYS A 62 1.75 -0.44 19.32
C LYS A 62 1.13 0.02 17.99
N LYS A 63 0.64 1.26 17.94
CA LYS A 63 0.07 1.91 16.74
C LYS A 63 1.06 1.97 15.57
N LYS A 64 2.30 2.42 15.84
CA LYS A 64 3.36 2.53 14.82
C LYS A 64 3.72 1.16 14.24
N SER A 65 3.87 0.17 15.13
CA SER A 65 4.17 -1.21 14.71
C SER A 65 3.05 -1.80 13.85
N ARG A 66 1.79 -1.61 14.26
CA ARG A 66 0.62 -2.04 13.48
C ARG A 66 0.56 -1.37 12.11
N LEU A 67 0.71 -0.04 12.05
CA LEU A 67 0.72 0.70 10.79
C LEU A 67 1.84 0.22 9.84
N LEU A 68 3.07 0.05 10.35
CA LEU A 68 4.17 -0.48 9.53
C LEU A 68 3.88 -1.90 9.02
N THR A 69 3.26 -2.74 9.84
CA THR A 69 2.87 -4.11 9.46
C THR A 69 1.89 -4.08 8.29
N GLU A 70 0.87 -3.23 8.35
CA GLU A 70 -0.12 -3.11 7.27
C GLU A 70 0.49 -2.50 6.00
N VAL A 71 1.41 -1.53 6.14
CA VAL A 71 2.19 -1.00 5.01
C VAL A 71 3.01 -2.11 4.34
N TYR A 72 3.67 -2.98 5.10
CA TYR A 72 4.44 -4.09 4.52
C TYR A 72 3.55 -5.12 3.83
N ARG A 73 2.39 -5.45 4.42
CA ARG A 73 1.41 -6.34 3.78
C ARG A 73 0.94 -5.77 2.45
N LEU A 74 0.65 -4.47 2.43
CA LEU A 74 0.19 -3.77 1.25
C LEU A 74 1.27 -3.73 0.15
N ARG A 75 2.55 -3.55 0.50
CA ARG A 75 3.67 -3.69 -0.46
C ARG A 75 3.77 -5.08 -1.05
N ILE A 76 3.74 -6.11 -0.20
CA ILE A 76 3.82 -7.51 -0.68
C ILE A 76 2.67 -7.81 -1.64
N ALA A 77 1.45 -7.35 -1.32
CA ALA A 77 0.30 -7.52 -2.19
C ALA A 77 0.48 -6.80 -3.55
N GLU A 78 1.07 -5.60 -3.55
CA GLU A 78 1.35 -4.83 -4.76
C GLU A 78 2.44 -5.48 -5.61
N GLU A 79 3.53 -5.94 -5.01
CA GLU A 79 4.58 -6.70 -5.72
C GLU A 79 4.00 -7.98 -6.35
N LEU A 80 3.16 -8.72 -5.61
CA LEU A 80 2.50 -9.92 -6.14
C LEU A 80 1.54 -9.60 -7.30
N ARG A 81 0.85 -8.45 -7.24
CA ARG A 81 0.01 -7.98 -8.34
C ARG A 81 0.84 -7.71 -9.60
N GLN A 82 1.96 -7.00 -9.44
CA GLN A 82 2.86 -6.68 -10.56
C GLN A 82 3.48 -7.93 -11.17
N VAL A 83 3.93 -8.89 -10.36
CA VAL A 83 4.44 -10.18 -10.87
C VAL A 83 3.36 -10.93 -11.66
N ARG A 84 2.11 -10.94 -11.19
CA ARG A 84 0.99 -11.58 -11.90
C ARG A 84 0.63 -10.87 -13.21
N SER A 85 0.70 -9.54 -13.27
CA SER A 85 0.42 -8.82 -14.52
C SER A 85 1.47 -9.15 -15.57
N LEU A 86 2.76 -9.20 -15.20
CA LEU A 86 3.84 -9.59 -16.11
C LEU A 86 3.68 -11.02 -16.67
N GLN A 87 3.16 -11.95 -15.88
CA GLN A 87 2.85 -13.32 -16.35
C GLN A 87 1.64 -13.37 -17.28
N LYS A 88 0.61 -12.54 -17.04
CA LYS A 88 -0.58 -12.46 -17.91
C LYS A 88 -0.24 -11.86 -19.28
N ASP A 89 0.77 -11.00 -19.35
CA ASP A 89 1.24 -10.36 -20.59
C ASP A 89 2.22 -11.22 -21.40
N GLN A 90 2.62 -12.40 -20.88
CA GLN A 90 3.50 -13.32 -21.60
C GLN A 90 2.66 -14.11 -22.63
N PRO A 91 2.92 -13.99 -23.96
CA PRO A 91 2.18 -14.75 -24.95
C PRO A 91 2.36 -16.25 -24.69
N PRO A 92 1.33 -17.09 -24.91
CA PRO A 92 1.47 -18.52 -24.72
C PRO A 92 2.65 -18.99 -25.55
N THR A 93 3.69 -19.48 -24.86
CA THR A 93 4.89 -20.02 -25.50
C THR A 93 4.42 -21.08 -26.48
N ALA A 94 4.43 -20.76 -27.77
CA ALA A 94 4.17 -21.73 -28.82
C ALA A 94 5.28 -22.76 -28.71
N ILE A 95 4.97 -23.88 -28.05
CA ILE A 95 5.80 -25.07 -28.06
C ILE A 95 5.84 -25.48 -29.52
N ARG A 96 6.90 -25.08 -30.22
CA ARG A 96 7.15 -25.48 -31.60
C ARG A 96 7.54 -26.94 -31.54
N SER A 97 6.55 -27.81 -31.67
CA SER A 97 6.75 -29.23 -31.94
C SER A 97 7.44 -29.36 -33.31
N GLN A 98 8.68 -29.86 -33.29
CA GLN A 98 9.31 -30.52 -34.42
C GLN A 98 9.36 -32.02 -34.12
#